data_AF-A0A1I1N0B1-F1
#
_entry.id   AF-A0A1I1N0B1-F1
#
_cell.length_a   1.000
_cell.length_b   1.000
_cell.length_c   1.000
_cell.angle_alpha   90.00
_cell.angle_beta   90.00
_cell.angle_gamma   90.00
#
_symmetry.space_group_name_H-M   'P 1'
#
loop_
_entity.id
_entity.type
_entity.pdbx_description
1 polymer ?
#
loop_
_entity_poly.entity_id
_entity_poly.type
_entity_poly.pdbx_seq_one_letter_code
_entity_poly.pdbx_strand_id
1 'polypeptide(L)'
;MTAGLSLEVRPSATYVDVIDTIDGHKVVRVDLAASRLVTFTVAEIDLGDRQAAILALEALREAGIFGPGFRVLRFSNVGPVGGTASDHAETVARHDAICNVVKAFLKRSTKRVANAYLTPNGSTLETLIFLK
;
A
#
# COMPACT_ATOMS: atom_id res chain seq x y z
N MET A 1 -8.45 -22.94 13.34
CA MET A 1 -8.72 -21.77 14.21
C MET A 1 -7.76 -20.68 13.77
N THR A 2 -8.19 -19.77 12.89
CA THR A 2 -7.40 -18.58 12.57
C THR A 2 -7.54 -17.63 13.74
N ALA A 3 -6.47 -17.39 14.50
CA ALA A 3 -6.42 -16.24 15.39
C ALA A 3 -6.83 -15.03 14.56
N GLY A 4 -7.92 -14.37 14.96
CA GLY A 4 -8.50 -13.28 14.20
C GLY A 4 -7.52 -12.12 14.19
N LEU A 5 -6.90 -11.84 13.03
CA LEU A 5 -6.25 -10.57 12.79
C LEU A 5 -7.23 -9.46 13.17
N SER A 6 -6.81 -8.59 14.09
CA SER A 6 -7.65 -7.51 14.63
C SER A 6 -6.99 -6.19 14.27
N LEU A 7 -7.47 -5.55 13.19
CA LEU A 7 -6.90 -4.32 12.66
C LEU A 7 -7.73 -3.11 13.07
N GLU A 8 -7.05 -2.01 13.41
CA GLU A 8 -7.68 -0.72 13.73
C GLU A 8 -7.18 0.35 12.78
N VAL A 9 -8.11 1.11 12.19
CA VAL A 9 -7.81 2.29 11.38
C VAL A 9 -7.75 3.51 12.31
N ARG A 10 -6.59 4.17 12.37
CA ARG A 10 -6.34 5.36 13.20
C ARG A 10 -6.00 6.57 12.33
N PRO A 11 -6.99 7.44 12.05
CA PRO A 11 -6.74 8.70 11.37
C PRO A 11 -5.99 9.70 12.26
N SER A 12 -5.14 10.50 11.66
CA SER A 12 -4.49 11.67 12.24
C SER A 12 -4.58 12.86 11.27
N ALA A 13 -4.01 14.01 11.65
CA ALA A 13 -4.04 15.21 10.81
C ALA A 13 -3.33 15.04 9.45
N THR A 14 -2.28 14.19 9.39
CA THR A 14 -1.42 14.02 8.21
C THR A 14 -1.41 12.59 7.68
N TYR A 15 -1.65 11.60 8.53
CA TYR A 15 -1.60 10.19 8.16
C TYR A 15 -2.85 9.43 8.57
N VAL A 16 -3.11 8.32 7.90
CA VAL A 16 -4.01 7.27 8.40
C VAL A 16 -3.19 6.01 8.55
N ASP A 17 -3.09 5.52 9.78
CA ASP A 17 -2.38 4.30 10.11
C ASP A 17 -3.38 3.15 10.25
N VAL A 18 -3.02 1.95 9.76
CA VAL A 18 -3.69 0.70 10.10
C VAL A 18 -2.75 -0.10 10.98
N ILE A 19 -3.21 -0.40 12.19
CA ILE A 19 -2.40 -1.01 13.24
C ILE A 19 -3.01 -2.38 13.57
N ASP A 20 -2.16 -3.40 13.69
CA ASP A 20 -2.55 -4.65 14.30
C ASP A 20 -2.64 -4.44 15.82
N THR A 21 -3.83 -4.66 16.36
CA THR A 21 -4.14 -4.41 17.78
C THR A 21 -3.61 -5.48 18.71
N ILE A 22 -3.11 -6.60 18.18
CA ILE A 22 -2.54 -7.69 18.97
C ILE A 22 -1.12 -7.34 19.43
N ASP A 23 -0.28 -6.85 18.51
CA ASP A 23 1.13 -6.53 18.75
C ASP A 23 1.43 -5.02 18.68
N GLY A 24 0.46 -4.19 18.30
CA GLY A 24 0.62 -2.75 18.12
C GLY A 24 1.42 -2.38 16.87
N HIS A 25 1.71 -3.35 16.00
CA HIS A 25 2.52 -3.16 14.81
C HIS A 25 1.75 -2.40 13.73
N LYS A 26 2.41 -1.46 13.05
CA LYS A 26 1.80 -0.72 11.96
C LYS A 26 1.89 -1.51 10.66
N VAL A 27 0.75 -1.89 10.11
CA VAL A 27 0.68 -2.68 8.87
C VAL A 27 0.69 -1.78 7.63
N VAL A 28 -0.05 -0.67 7.66
CA VAL A 28 -0.12 0.29 6.54
C VAL A 28 -0.14 1.72 7.06
N ARG A 29 0.54 2.63 6.38
CA ARG A 29 0.43 4.08 6.55
C ARG A 29 0.06 4.74 5.23
N VAL A 30 -1.01 5.52 5.24
CA VAL A 30 -1.40 6.41 4.13
C VAL A 30 -1.02 7.84 4.50
N ASP A 31 -0.31 8.52 3.62
CA ASP A 31 0.00 9.96 3.71
C ASP A 31 -1.12 10.75 3.05
N LEU A 32 -1.91 11.46 3.86
CA LEU A 32 -3.03 12.26 3.39
C LEU A 32 -2.58 13.55 2.70
N ALA A 33 -1.46 14.13 3.11
CA ALA A 33 -0.93 15.35 2.51
C ALA A 33 -0.33 15.09 1.12
N ALA A 34 0.28 13.92 0.92
CA ALA A 34 0.77 13.46 -0.38
C ALA A 34 -0.30 12.80 -1.24
N SER A 35 -1.50 12.55 -0.69
CA SER A 35 -2.65 12.02 -1.44
C SER A 35 -3.39 13.14 -2.17
N ARG A 36 -3.99 12.80 -3.31
CA ARG A 36 -4.80 13.70 -4.16
C ARG A 36 -6.13 13.05 -4.49
N LEU A 37 -7.05 13.80 -5.09
CA LEU A 37 -8.43 13.39 -5.37
C LEU A 37 -8.58 11.97 -5.95
N VAL A 38 -7.65 11.54 -6.81
CA VAL A 38 -7.67 10.21 -7.46
C VAL A 38 -6.48 9.32 -7.13
N THR A 39 -5.52 9.80 -6.33
CA THR A 39 -4.26 9.13 -6.03
C THR A 39 -4.06 9.04 -4.53
N PHE A 40 -3.98 7.83 -4.00
CA PHE A 40 -3.68 7.60 -2.57
C PHE A 40 -2.25 7.16 -2.41
N THR A 41 -1.52 7.85 -1.53
CA THR A 41 -0.11 7.60 -1.27
C THR A 41 0.05 6.75 -0.01
N VAL A 42 0.42 5.50 -0.20
CA VAL A 42 0.83 4.57 0.86
C VAL A 42 2.31 4.83 1.14
N ALA A 43 2.60 5.46 2.27
CA ALA A 43 3.96 5.78 2.68
C ALA A 43 4.70 4.57 3.24
N GLU A 44 3.99 3.68 3.93
CA GLU A 44 4.53 2.45 4.50
C GLU A 44 3.52 1.32 4.31
N ILE A 45 4.01 0.14 3.96
CA ILE A 45 3.23 -1.10 3.99
C ILE A 45 4.17 -2.23 4.42
N ASP A 46 3.74 -2.99 5.42
CA ASP A 46 4.36 -4.25 5.76
C ASP A 46 3.93 -5.33 4.76
N LEU A 47 4.93 -6.02 4.23
CA LEU A 47 4.75 -7.10 3.24
C LEU A 47 5.19 -8.45 3.81
N GLY A 48 5.70 -8.50 5.05
CA GLY A 48 6.08 -9.72 5.76
C GLY A 48 4.88 -10.61 6.06
N ASP A 49 3.78 -10.02 6.54
CA ASP A 49 2.46 -10.66 6.56
C ASP A 49 1.58 -10.13 5.43
N ARG A 50 1.60 -10.86 4.31
CA ARG A 50 0.78 -10.56 3.13
C ARG A 50 -0.72 -10.51 3.46
N GLN A 51 -1.22 -11.36 4.37
CA GLN A 51 -2.64 -11.39 4.68
C GLN A 51 -3.04 -10.16 5.50
N ALA A 52 -2.22 -9.76 6.47
CA ALA A 52 -2.41 -8.51 7.21
C ALA A 52 -2.40 -7.30 6.25
N ALA A 53 -1.47 -7.26 5.30
CA ALA A 53 -1.39 -6.18 4.30
C ALA A 53 -2.66 -6.07 3.44
N ILE A 54 -3.22 -7.20 3.01
CA ILE A 54 -4.48 -7.24 2.23
C ILE A 54 -5.63 -6.72 3.09
N LEU A 55 -5.78 -7.23 4.31
CA LEU A 55 -6.86 -6.83 5.21
C LEU A 55 -6.75 -5.36 5.61
N ALA A 56 -5.54 -4.82 5.74
CA ALA A 56 -5.33 -3.40 6.04
C ALA A 56 -5.82 -2.50 4.89
N LEU A 57 -5.58 -2.88 3.63
CA LEU A 57 -6.16 -2.17 2.49
C LEU A 57 -7.69 -2.29 2.43
N GLU A 58 -8.26 -3.44 2.83
CA GLU A 58 -9.70 -3.60 2.96
C GLU A 58 -10.28 -2.70 4.06
N ALA A 59 -9.64 -2.63 5.23
CA ALA A 59 -10.04 -1.76 6.33
C ALA A 59 -10.01 -0.27 5.93
N LEU A 60 -8.99 0.18 5.18
CA LEU A 60 -8.94 1.54 4.63
C LEU A 60 -10.08 1.82 3.65
N ARG A 61 -10.44 0.85 2.81
CA ARG A 61 -11.59 0.97 1.89
C ARG A 61 -12.90 1.08 2.69
N GLU A 62 -13.09 0.23 3.69
CA GLU A 62 -14.31 0.17 4.50
C GLU A 62 -14.48 1.42 5.39
N ALA A 63 -13.39 1.97 5.89
CA ALA A 63 -13.35 3.25 6.59
C ALA A 63 -13.58 4.46 5.66
N GLY A 64 -13.77 4.25 4.34
CA GLY A 64 -14.00 5.31 3.37
C GLY A 64 -12.78 6.16 3.04
N ILE A 65 -11.57 5.74 3.44
CA ILE A 65 -10.33 6.46 3.14
C ILE A 65 -10.10 6.46 1.62
N PHE A 66 -10.25 5.30 0.97
CA PHE A 66 -10.25 5.23 -0.49
C PHE A 66 -11.59 5.70 -1.05
N GLY A 67 -11.70 7.01 -1.30
CA GLY A 67 -12.90 7.59 -1.90
C GLY A 67 -13.27 6.93 -3.24
N PRO A 68 -14.56 6.87 -3.63
CA PRO A 68 -15.05 6.04 -4.75
C PRO A 68 -14.36 6.30 -6.10
N GLY A 69 -13.88 7.53 -6.30
CA GLY A 69 -13.16 7.98 -7.49
C GLY A 69 -11.69 7.59 -7.58
N PHE A 70 -11.12 6.90 -6.59
CA PHE A 70 -9.69 6.60 -6.60
C PHE A 70 -9.28 5.74 -7.80
N ARG A 71 -8.19 6.12 -8.47
CA ARG A 71 -7.67 5.48 -9.68
C ARG A 71 -6.23 5.05 -9.56
N VAL A 72 -5.47 5.60 -8.60
CA VAL A 72 -4.05 5.28 -8.45
C VAL A 72 -3.74 4.99 -6.99
N LEU A 73 -3.07 3.87 -6.75
CA LEU A 73 -2.36 3.61 -5.50
C LEU A 73 -0.87 3.85 -5.75
N ARG A 74 -0.29 4.78 -5.01
CA ARG A 74 1.14 5.11 -5.03
C ARG A 74 1.77 4.55 -3.78
N PHE A 75 2.81 3.75 -3.91
CA PHE A 75 3.60 3.23 -2.79
C PHE A 75 4.97 3.90 -2.82
N SER A 76 5.27 4.66 -1.77
CA SER A 76 6.49 5.45 -1.68
C SER A 76 7.67 4.61 -1.21
N ASN A 77 8.89 5.07 -1.50
CA ASN A 77 10.14 4.54 -0.93
C ASN A 77 10.30 3.02 -1.04
N VAL A 78 9.99 2.47 -2.22
CA VAL A 78 10.07 1.02 -2.49
C VAL A 78 11.52 0.54 -2.56
N GLY A 79 12.43 1.41 -3.00
CA GLY A 79 13.87 1.16 -3.01
C GLY A 79 14.67 2.38 -3.48
N PRO A 80 16.00 2.30 -3.57
CA PRO A 80 16.84 3.40 -4.04
C PRO A 80 16.93 3.45 -5.58
N VAL A 81 17.11 4.64 -6.16
CA VAL A 81 17.36 4.81 -7.62
C VAL A 81 18.80 4.41 -8.00
N GLY A 82 19.77 4.71 -7.13
CA GLY A 82 21.21 4.53 -7.39
C GLY A 82 21.85 3.37 -6.61
N GLY A 83 21.17 2.23 -6.52
CA GLY A 83 21.61 1.07 -5.74
C GLY A 83 22.53 0.10 -6.46
N THR A 84 23.01 -0.88 -5.70
CA THR A 84 23.70 -2.08 -6.19
C THR A 84 22.74 -3.02 -6.95
N ALA A 85 23.27 -4.06 -7.58
CA ALA A 85 22.44 -5.10 -8.19
C ALA A 85 21.51 -5.79 -7.17
N SER A 86 21.94 -5.93 -5.91
CA SER A 86 21.12 -6.48 -4.83
C SER A 86 19.94 -5.56 -4.52
N ASP A 87 20.20 -4.26 -4.38
CA ASP A 87 19.14 -3.26 -4.14
C ASP A 87 18.11 -3.25 -5.26
N HIS A 88 18.56 -3.41 -6.50
CA HIS A 88 17.64 -3.52 -7.65
C HIS A 88 16.77 -4.78 -7.57
N ALA A 89 17.37 -5.94 -7.25
CA ALA A 89 16.62 -7.18 -7.09
C ALA A 89 15.58 -7.10 -5.96
N GLU A 90 15.95 -6.52 -4.82
CA GLU A 90 15.05 -6.28 -3.68
C GLU A 90 13.94 -5.30 -4.04
N THR A 91 14.25 -4.23 -4.78
CA THR A 91 13.25 -3.24 -5.23
C THR A 91 12.21 -3.88 -6.14
N VAL A 92 12.65 -4.71 -7.09
CA VAL A 92 11.75 -5.46 -7.99
C VAL A 92 10.91 -6.46 -7.19
N ALA A 93 11.53 -7.22 -6.28
CA ALA A 93 10.80 -8.16 -5.41
C ALA A 93 9.73 -7.45 -4.57
N ARG A 94 10.05 -6.28 -4.02
CA ARG A 94 9.11 -5.45 -3.27
C ARG A 94 7.97 -4.92 -4.15
N HIS A 95 8.28 -4.44 -5.35
CA HIS A 95 7.28 -4.02 -6.34
C HIS A 95 6.29 -5.14 -6.67
N ASP A 96 6.81 -6.35 -6.93
CA ASP A 96 5.99 -7.52 -7.24
C ASP A 96 5.10 -7.94 -6.05
N ALA A 97 5.66 -7.91 -4.84
CA ALA A 97 4.91 -8.17 -3.61
C ALA A 97 3.75 -7.18 -3.42
N ILE A 98 4.00 -5.88 -3.61
CA ILE A 98 2.96 -4.83 -3.58
C ILE A 98 1.88 -5.11 -4.64
N CYS A 99 2.28 -5.40 -5.88
CA CYS A 99 1.35 -5.71 -6.95
C CYS A 99 0.46 -6.92 -6.61
N ASN A 100 1.04 -7.96 -6.00
CA ASN A 100 0.30 -9.16 -5.59
C ASN A 100 -0.67 -8.88 -4.44
N VAL A 101 -0.27 -8.07 -3.45
CA VAL A 101 -1.15 -7.61 -2.37
C VAL A 101 -2.34 -6.82 -2.94
N VAL A 102 -2.07 -5.83 -3.80
CA VAL A 102 -3.13 -5.01 -4.40
C VAL A 102 -4.07 -5.83 -5.28
N LYS A 103 -3.54 -6.74 -6.11
CA LYS A 103 -4.37 -7.66 -6.91
C LYS A 103 -5.27 -8.52 -6.01
N ALA A 104 -4.76 -9.00 -4.88
CA ALA A 104 -5.52 -9.80 -3.93
C ALA A 104 -6.61 -8.98 -3.23
N PHE A 105 -6.27 -7.78 -2.73
CA PHE A 105 -7.21 -6.80 -2.17
C PHE A 105 -8.37 -6.48 -3.14
N LEU A 106 -8.07 -6.35 -4.43
CA LEU A 106 -9.07 -6.01 -5.44
C LEU A 106 -9.97 -7.18 -5.87
N LYS A 107 -9.73 -8.43 -5.43
CA LYS A 107 -10.56 -9.58 -5.84
C LYS A 107 -12.04 -9.43 -5.51
N ARG A 108 -12.37 -8.68 -4.45
CA ARG A 108 -13.74 -8.38 -4.00
C ARG A 108 -14.19 -6.96 -4.38
N SER A 109 -13.40 -6.25 -5.19
CA SER A 109 -13.69 -4.90 -5.66
C SER A 109 -14.21 -4.92 -7.10
N THR A 110 -14.94 -3.89 -7.50
CA THR A 110 -15.30 -3.66 -8.90
C THR A 110 -14.11 -3.14 -9.71
N LYS A 111 -13.07 -2.61 -9.05
CA LYS A 111 -11.84 -2.10 -9.68
C LYS A 111 -10.84 -3.22 -9.93
N ARG A 112 -10.05 -3.09 -10.99
CA ARG A 112 -8.94 -4.00 -11.33
C ARG A 112 -7.66 -3.24 -11.57
N VAL A 113 -6.51 -3.91 -11.39
CA VAL A 113 -5.22 -3.35 -11.84
C VAL A 113 -5.22 -3.25 -13.36
N ALA A 114 -5.07 -2.03 -13.87
CA ALA A 114 -4.86 -1.76 -15.28
C ALA A 114 -3.39 -1.91 -15.64
N ASN A 115 -2.51 -1.21 -14.92
CA ASN A 115 -1.06 -1.21 -15.09
C ASN A 115 -0.37 -0.98 -13.75
N ALA A 116 0.90 -1.38 -13.65
CA ALA A 116 1.78 -1.08 -12.53
C ALA A 116 3.17 -0.71 -13.04
N TYR A 117 3.79 0.31 -12.45
CA TYR A 117 5.12 0.80 -12.86
C TYR A 117 5.98 1.10 -11.65
N LEU A 118 7.29 0.87 -11.79
CA LEU A 118 8.31 1.50 -10.96
C LEU A 118 8.69 2.84 -11.58
N THR A 119 8.65 3.91 -10.79
CA THR A 119 9.03 5.25 -11.21
C THR A 119 10.01 5.88 -10.22
N PRO A 120 11.01 6.64 -10.69
CA PRO A 120 11.86 7.43 -9.79
C PRO A 120 11.08 8.60 -9.18
N ASN A 121 11.38 8.89 -7.92
CA ASN A 121 10.98 10.10 -7.20
C ASN A 121 12.16 10.56 -6.33
N GLY A 122 12.92 11.54 -6.83
CA GLY A 122 14.17 11.96 -6.18
C GLY A 122 15.18 10.81 -6.14
N SER A 123 15.63 10.45 -4.94
CA SER A 123 16.60 9.36 -4.73
C SER A 123 15.96 7.98 -4.53
N THR A 124 14.63 7.87 -4.50
CA THR A 124 13.92 6.62 -4.29
C THR A 124 13.04 6.23 -5.48
N LEU A 125 12.68 4.96 -5.56
CA LEU A 125 11.73 4.40 -6.49
C LEU A 125 10.38 4.22 -5.79
N GLU A 126 9.32 4.39 -6.56
CA GLU A 126 7.94 4.24 -6.13
C GLU A 126 7.21 3.26 -7.02
N THR A 127 6.22 2.59 -6.46
CA THR A 127 5.30 1.75 -7.23
C THR A 127 3.99 2.50 -7.47
N LEU A 128 3.67 2.78 -8.73
CA LEU A 128 2.39 3.35 -9.14
C LEU A 128 1.50 2.24 -9.72
N ILE A 129 0.32 2.04 -9.12
CA ILE A 129 -0.67 1.06 -9.59
C ILE A 129 -1.92 1.80 -10.06
N PHE A 130 -2.19 1.71 -11.36
CA PHE A 130 -3.35 2.29 -11.99
C PHE A 130 -4.52 1.31 -11.98
N LEU A 131 -5.71 1.81 -11.64
CA LEU A 131 -6.92 1.03 -11.46
C LEU A 131 -7.98 1.44 -12.49
N LYS A 132 -8.65 0.44 -13.08
CA LYS A 132 -9.80 0.61 -13.98
C LYS A 132 -11.06 0.05 -13.34
#